data_AF-A0A0M2CZF5-F1
#
_entry.id   AF-A0A0M2CZF5-F1
#
_cell.length_a   1.000
_cell.length_b   1.000
_cell.length_c   1.000
_cell.angle_alpha   90.00
_cell.angle_beta   90.00
_cell.angle_gamma   90.00
#
_symmetry.space_group_name_H-M   'P 1'
#
loop_
_entity.id
_entity.type
_entity.pdbx_description
1 polymer ?
#
loop_
_entity_poly.entity_id
_entity_poly.type
_entity_poly.pdbx_seq_one_letter_code
_entity_poly.pdbx_strand_id
1 'polypeptide(L)'
;MSLQQSFDDPHRPTTDTTVRVFPNIAPTPRSPEPTWWNNPAAIALIGMPLSVGLTWLPWLPPILGVVAMLSSLVVAVCAAVAHLTWPESHVKALAEGAWVARQCGYQAAVSGHELHWMDGDDTIKHATVVRGSTGWDLILTAQNTSISVD
;
A
#
# COMPACT_ATOMS: atom_id res chain seq x y z
N MET A 1 3.54 -22.52 -39.92
CA MET A 1 3.45 -23.09 -38.55
C MET A 1 2.56 -22.16 -37.75
N SER A 2 1.31 -22.58 -37.49
CA SER A 2 0.30 -21.79 -36.78
C SER A 2 0.41 -22.11 -35.29
N LEU A 3 0.76 -21.13 -34.46
CA LEU A 3 0.69 -21.24 -33.00
C LEU A 3 -0.74 -20.91 -32.58
N GLN A 4 -1.58 -21.95 -32.56
CA GLN A 4 -2.93 -21.88 -32.04
C GLN A 4 -2.84 -21.89 -30.51
N GLN A 5 -2.73 -20.70 -29.90
CA GLN A 5 -2.99 -20.53 -28.47
C GLN A 5 -4.48 -20.76 -28.25
N SER A 6 -4.82 -21.95 -27.72
CA SER A 6 -6.17 -22.26 -27.21
C SER A 6 -6.43 -21.29 -26.05
N PHE A 7 -7.25 -20.28 -26.33
CA PHE A 7 -8.01 -19.54 -25.34
C PHE A 7 -9.34 -20.28 -25.18
N ASP A 8 -9.32 -21.41 -24.45
CA ASP A 8 -10.54 -22.10 -24.07
C ASP A 8 -10.90 -21.79 -22.60
N ASP A 9 -12.05 -21.11 -22.52
CA ASP A 9 -13.11 -21.24 -21.52
C ASP A 9 -13.28 -20.09 -20.50
N PRO A 10 -14.18 -19.12 -20.76
CA PRO A 10 -14.49 -18.03 -19.84
C PRO A 10 -15.42 -18.44 -18.68
N HIS A 11 -15.86 -19.70 -18.58
CA HIS A 11 -16.92 -20.12 -17.64
C HIS A 11 -16.57 -21.33 -16.78
N ARG A 12 -15.28 -21.58 -16.49
CA ARG A 12 -14.92 -22.62 -15.53
C ARG A 12 -15.15 -22.11 -14.10
N PRO A 13 -16.15 -22.61 -13.35
CA PRO A 13 -16.30 -22.28 -11.94
C PRO A 13 -15.03 -22.68 -11.21
N THR A 14 -14.53 -21.77 -10.37
CA THR A 14 -13.24 -21.92 -9.71
C THR A 14 -13.37 -22.89 -8.53
N THR A 15 -13.51 -24.18 -8.84
CA THR A 15 -13.59 -25.27 -7.86
C THR A 15 -12.19 -25.70 -7.44
N ASP A 16 -11.44 -24.81 -6.80
CA ASP A 16 -10.51 -25.17 -5.73
C ASP A 16 -9.94 -23.89 -5.13
N THR A 17 -9.19 -24.02 -4.05
CA THR A 17 -8.58 -22.97 -3.23
C THR A 17 -7.53 -22.13 -4.01
N THR A 18 -7.85 -21.57 -5.17
CA THR A 18 -6.92 -20.83 -6.03
C THR A 18 -6.90 -19.37 -5.65
N VAL A 19 -5.86 -19.00 -4.90
CA VAL A 19 -5.39 -17.62 -4.83
C VAL A 19 -4.82 -17.25 -6.20
N ARG A 20 -5.35 -16.21 -6.84
CA ARG A 20 -4.79 -15.66 -8.09
C ARG A 20 -4.04 -14.38 -7.79
N VAL A 21 -2.81 -14.30 -8.29
CA VAL A 21 -1.93 -13.16 -8.06
C VAL A 21 -1.65 -12.47 -9.38
N PHE A 22 -1.88 -11.16 -9.45
CA PHE A 22 -1.45 -10.30 -10.55
C PHE A 22 -0.33 -9.39 -10.03
N PRO A 23 0.93 -9.67 -10.39
CA PRO A 23 2.04 -8.92 -9.88
C PRO A 23 2.15 -7.54 -10.54
N ASN A 24 2.68 -6.58 -9.80
CA ASN A 24 3.08 -5.27 -10.29
C ASN A 24 1.95 -4.50 -11.00
N ILE A 25 0.75 -4.52 -10.43
CA ILE A 25 -0.42 -3.79 -10.94
C ILE A 25 -0.20 -2.27 -10.89
N ALA A 26 0.54 -1.77 -9.89
CA ALA A 26 0.83 -0.35 -9.75
C ALA A 26 2.17 -0.13 -9.03
N PRO A 27 2.88 0.97 -9.29
CA PRO A 27 4.13 1.27 -8.59
C PRO A 27 3.87 1.72 -7.15
N THR A 28 4.75 1.30 -6.23
CA THR A 28 4.81 1.82 -4.86
C THR A 28 5.66 3.09 -4.78
N PRO A 29 5.45 3.99 -3.80
CA PRO A 29 6.35 5.11 -3.58
C PRO A 29 7.78 4.62 -3.29
N ARG A 30 8.78 5.44 -3.66
CA ARG A 30 10.20 5.15 -3.40
C ARG A 30 10.63 5.40 -1.96
N SER A 31 9.82 6.15 -1.20
CA SER A 31 10.06 6.40 0.22
C SER A 31 9.81 5.13 1.03
N PRO A 32 10.45 4.97 2.20
CA PRO A 32 10.11 3.90 3.12
C PRO A 32 8.65 4.01 3.55
N GLU A 33 8.05 2.85 3.83
CA GLU A 33 6.65 2.75 4.24
C GLU A 33 6.41 3.46 5.58
N PRO A 34 5.29 4.18 5.74
CA PRO A 34 4.88 4.75 7.00
C PRO A 34 4.74 3.68 8.08
N THR A 35 5.43 3.90 9.18
CA THR A 35 5.42 3.07 10.38
C THR A 35 5.46 4.00 11.59
N TRP A 36 5.49 3.43 12.80
CA TRP A 36 5.49 4.25 14.01
C TRP A 36 6.77 5.10 14.18
N TRP A 37 7.93 4.64 13.71
CA TRP A 37 9.23 5.30 13.95
C TRP A 37 9.51 6.46 12.98
N ASN A 38 8.90 6.48 11.80
CA ASN A 38 8.96 7.59 10.84
C ASN A 38 7.69 8.45 10.89
N ASN A 39 6.97 8.45 12.00
CA ASN A 39 5.83 9.35 12.19
C ASN A 39 6.31 10.80 12.27
N PRO A 40 5.81 11.72 11.42
CA PRO A 40 6.25 13.12 11.38
C PRO A 40 6.07 13.84 12.72
N ALA A 41 5.01 13.51 13.47
CA ALA A 41 4.78 14.08 14.80
C ALA A 41 5.79 13.57 15.83
N ALA A 42 6.15 12.28 15.79
CA ALA A 42 7.17 11.72 16.67
C ALA A 42 8.55 12.34 16.42
N ILE A 43 8.91 12.50 15.14
CA ILE A 43 10.17 13.16 14.74
C ILE A 43 10.19 14.61 15.25
N ALA A 44 9.11 15.37 15.09
CA ALA A 44 9.03 16.74 15.59
C ALA A 44 9.13 16.82 17.13
N LEU A 45 8.42 15.94 17.84
CA LEU A 45 8.40 15.88 19.31
C LEU A 45 9.76 15.52 19.91
N ILE A 46 10.57 14.71 19.23
CA ILE A 46 11.93 14.36 19.69
C ILE A 46 12.94 15.41 19.21
N GLY A 47 12.81 15.90 17.98
CA GLY A 47 13.73 16.85 17.38
C GLY A 47 13.75 18.22 18.06
N MET A 48 12.59 18.73 18.49
CA MET A 48 12.49 20.00 19.21
C MET A 48 13.30 20.04 20.51
N PRO A 49 13.06 19.14 21.50
CA PRO A 49 13.82 19.15 22.75
C PRO A 49 15.30 18.85 22.55
N LEU A 50 15.66 18.01 21.57
CA LEU A 50 17.06 17.76 21.23
C LEU A 50 17.77 19.04 20.75
N SER A 51 17.11 19.80 19.88
CA SER A 51 17.65 21.06 19.33
C SER A 51 17.80 22.12 20.41
N VAL A 52 16.81 22.25 21.28
CA VAL A 52 16.88 23.13 22.46
C VAL A 52 18.03 22.70 23.35
N GLY A 53 18.12 21.42 23.72
CA GLY A 53 19.20 20.90 24.57
C GLY A 53 20.59 21.20 24.02
N LEU A 54 20.81 20.96 22.72
CA LEU A 54 22.07 21.27 22.02
C LEU A 54 22.42 22.76 22.00
N THR A 55 21.41 23.64 22.02
CA THR A 55 21.63 25.10 22.03
C THR A 55 22.14 25.58 23.39
N TRP A 56 21.69 24.94 24.48
CA TRP A 56 21.99 25.35 25.85
C TRP A 56 23.19 24.62 26.48
N LEU A 57 23.82 23.69 25.75
CA LEU A 57 25.00 22.96 26.20
C LEU A 57 26.24 23.90 26.15
N PRO A 58 26.86 24.23 27.31
CA PRO A 58 27.85 25.31 27.38
C PRO A 58 29.18 25.01 26.67
N TRP A 59 29.44 23.74 26.34
CA TRP A 59 30.62 23.29 25.61
C TRP A 59 30.37 23.08 24.11
N LEU A 60 29.15 23.34 23.62
CA LEU A 60 28.78 23.20 22.22
C LEU A 60 28.43 24.57 21.61
N PRO A 61 28.78 24.81 20.34
CA PRO A 61 28.33 26.01 19.65
C PRO A 61 26.81 25.96 19.41
N PRO A 62 26.06 27.03 19.68
CA PRO A 62 24.59 27.06 19.58
C PRO A 62 24.07 26.78 18.16
N ILE A 63 24.92 26.97 17.15
CA ILE A 63 24.62 26.61 15.75
C ILE A 63 24.28 25.12 15.60
N LEU A 64 24.79 24.24 16.46
CA LEU A 64 24.44 22.82 16.45
C LEU A 64 22.96 22.58 16.78
N GLY A 65 22.38 23.38 17.69
CA GLY A 65 20.95 23.32 17.96
C GLY A 65 20.11 23.74 16.75
N VAL A 66 20.54 24.78 16.03
CA VAL A 66 19.89 25.21 14.78
C VAL A 66 19.99 24.13 13.70
N VAL A 67 21.17 23.53 13.53
CA VAL A 67 21.38 22.42 12.57
C VAL A 67 20.53 21.19 12.93
N ALA A 68 20.44 20.84 14.22
CA ALA A 68 19.60 19.76 14.70
C ALA A 68 18.11 20.02 14.42
N MET A 69 17.66 21.28 14.59
CA MET A 69 16.28 21.67 14.34
C MET A 69 15.94 21.56 12.85
N LEU A 70 16.81 22.09 11.98
CA LEU A 70 16.63 22.00 10.54
C LEU A 70 16.65 20.55 10.06
N SER A 71 17.56 19.73 10.58
CA SER A 71 17.64 18.31 10.23
C SER A 71 16.37 17.56 10.63
N SER A 72 15.89 17.79 11.85
CA SER A 72 14.65 17.20 12.35
C SER A 72 13.43 17.63 11.52
N LEU A 73 13.37 18.90 11.14
CA LEU A 73 12.31 19.43 10.29
C LEU A 73 12.32 18.78 8.90
N VAL A 74 13.48 18.67 8.26
CA VAL A 74 13.62 18.01 6.96
C VAL A 74 13.14 16.56 7.04
N VAL A 75 13.58 15.82 8.06
CA VAL A 75 13.17 14.42 8.26
C VAL A 75 11.66 14.33 8.52
N ALA A 76 11.09 15.23 9.32
CA ALA A 76 9.64 15.28 9.57
C ALA A 76 8.84 15.60 8.31
N VAL A 77 9.32 16.51 7.45
CA VAL A 77 8.66 16.82 6.17
C VAL A 77 8.72 15.61 5.23
N CYS A 78 9.86 14.96 5.09
CA CYS A 78 9.98 13.74 4.28
C CYS A 78 9.06 12.62 4.79
N ALA A 79 8.97 12.45 6.12
CA ALA A 79 8.03 11.54 6.75
C ALA A 79 6.57 11.91 6.44
N ALA A 80 6.20 13.19 6.55
CA ALA A 80 4.85 13.64 6.23
C ALA A 80 4.47 13.37 4.77
N VAL A 81 5.39 13.63 3.82
CA VAL A 81 5.18 13.29 2.41
C VAL A 81 4.99 11.79 2.22
N ALA A 82 5.77 10.94 2.90
CA ALA A 82 5.56 9.50 2.86
C ALA A 82 4.17 9.10 3.40
N HIS A 83 3.77 9.66 4.54
CA HIS A 83 2.45 9.40 5.15
C HIS A 83 1.27 9.82 4.27
N LEU A 84 1.44 10.77 3.36
CA LEU A 84 0.42 11.17 2.39
C LEU A 84 0.47 10.34 1.10
N THR A 85 1.67 10.09 0.58
CA THR A 85 1.85 9.41 -0.72
C THR A 85 1.54 7.92 -0.69
N TRP A 86 1.74 7.25 0.44
CA TRP A 86 1.49 5.82 0.57
C TRP A 86 0.00 5.45 0.53
N PRO A 87 -0.89 6.10 1.30
CA PRO A 87 -2.33 5.91 1.16
C PRO A 87 -2.85 6.21 -0.25
N GLU A 88 -2.39 7.30 -0.87
CA GLU A 88 -2.78 7.65 -2.24
C GLU A 88 -2.34 6.59 -3.25
N SER A 89 -1.11 6.06 -3.11
CA SER A 89 -0.60 4.98 -3.97
C SER A 89 -1.42 3.70 -3.80
N HIS A 90 -1.80 3.35 -2.57
CA HIS A 90 -2.65 2.20 -2.29
C HIS A 90 -4.04 2.34 -2.92
N VAL A 91 -4.68 3.52 -2.80
CA VAL A 91 -5.98 3.79 -3.45
C VAL A 91 -5.91 3.65 -4.97
N LYS A 92 -4.84 4.18 -5.59
CA LYS A 92 -4.59 3.99 -7.03
C LYS A 92 -4.41 2.52 -7.39
N ALA A 93 -3.69 1.77 -6.55
CA ALA A 93 -3.47 0.35 -6.76
C ALA A 93 -4.76 -0.48 -6.63
N LEU A 94 -5.69 -0.11 -5.74
CA LEU A 94 -7.02 -0.74 -5.68
C LEU A 94 -7.82 -0.51 -6.97
N ALA A 95 -7.83 0.72 -7.48
CA ALA A 95 -8.52 1.06 -8.72
C ALA A 95 -7.91 0.31 -9.93
N GLU A 96 -6.59 0.28 -10.00
CA GLU A 96 -5.85 -0.43 -11.06
C GLU A 96 -6.05 -1.94 -10.95
N GLY A 97 -6.04 -2.49 -9.73
CA GLY A 97 -6.31 -3.90 -9.46
C GLY A 97 -7.72 -4.30 -9.93
N ALA A 98 -8.73 -3.47 -9.65
CA ALA A 98 -10.08 -3.69 -10.17
C ALA A 98 -10.11 -3.67 -11.71
N TRP A 99 -9.37 -2.76 -12.34
CA TRP A 99 -9.28 -2.70 -13.80
C TRP A 99 -8.60 -3.95 -14.38
N VAL A 100 -7.44 -4.35 -13.86
CA VAL A 100 -6.71 -5.56 -14.28
C VAL A 100 -7.57 -6.81 -14.11
N ALA A 101 -8.24 -6.96 -12.97
CA ALA A 101 -9.13 -8.09 -12.72
C ALA A 101 -10.27 -8.17 -13.77
N ARG A 102 -10.87 -7.03 -14.11
CA ARG A 102 -11.91 -6.96 -15.16
C ARG A 102 -11.38 -7.34 -16.55
N GLN A 103 -10.16 -6.92 -16.89
CA GLN A 103 -9.53 -7.33 -18.16
C GLN A 103 -9.29 -8.84 -18.22
N CYS A 104 -9.05 -9.47 -17.08
CA CYS A 104 -8.89 -10.92 -16.97
C CYS A 104 -10.22 -11.69 -16.83
N GLY A 105 -11.37 -11.03 -16.97
CA GLY A 105 -12.69 -11.66 -16.93
C GLY A 105 -13.32 -11.77 -15.54
N TYR A 106 -12.70 -11.19 -14.51
CA TYR A 106 -13.27 -11.16 -13.15
C TYR A 106 -14.18 -9.96 -12.96
N GLN A 107 -15.34 -10.16 -12.33
CA GLN A 107 -16.19 -9.06 -11.90
C GLN A 107 -15.66 -8.45 -10.60
N ALA A 108 -14.69 -7.55 -10.71
CA ALA A 108 -14.12 -6.85 -9.55
C ALA A 108 -14.73 -5.45 -9.34
N ALA A 109 -14.93 -5.06 -8.08
CA ALA A 109 -15.40 -3.74 -7.68
C ALA A 109 -14.68 -3.26 -6.42
N VAL A 110 -14.39 -1.96 -6.37
CA VAL A 110 -13.84 -1.30 -5.18
C VAL A 110 -15.01 -0.80 -4.34
N SER A 111 -15.05 -1.19 -3.06
CA SER A 111 -16.02 -0.69 -2.08
C SER A 111 -15.25 -0.05 -0.93
N GLY A 112 -15.20 1.28 -0.90
CA GLY A 112 -14.40 2.01 0.09
C GLY A 112 -12.91 1.71 -0.05
N HIS A 113 -12.34 1.03 0.95
CA HIS A 113 -10.92 0.66 1.01
C HIS A 113 -10.68 -0.82 0.70
N GLU A 114 -11.73 -1.54 0.33
CA GLU A 114 -11.69 -2.98 0.07
C GLU A 114 -11.96 -3.25 -1.41
N LEU A 115 -11.35 -4.32 -1.91
CA LEU A 115 -11.58 -4.82 -3.26
C LEU A 115 -12.35 -6.13 -3.13
N HIS A 116 -13.45 -6.24 -3.85
CA HIS A 116 -14.23 -7.47 -3.91
C HIS A 116 -14.29 -7.97 -5.34
N TRP A 117 -14.40 -9.27 -5.51
CA TRP A 117 -14.64 -9.87 -6.81
C TRP A 117 -15.76 -10.90 -6.71
N MET A 118 -16.62 -10.97 -7.72
CA MET A 118 -17.65 -11.99 -7.81
C MET A 118 -17.13 -13.15 -8.66
N ASP A 119 -17.25 -14.35 -8.11
CA ASP A 119 -17.01 -15.59 -8.86
C ASP A 119 -18.25 -15.96 -9.68
N GLY A 120 -18.12 -16.90 -10.62
CA GLY A 120 -19.22 -17.36 -11.48
C GLY A 120 -20.47 -17.88 -10.74
N ASP A 121 -20.34 -18.15 -9.44
CA ASP A 121 -21.42 -18.58 -8.54
C ASP A 121 -22.15 -17.41 -7.85
N ASP A 122 -21.95 -16.16 -8.31
CA ASP A 122 -22.56 -14.93 -7.77
C ASP A 122 -22.15 -14.60 -6.31
N THR A 123 -21.18 -15.33 -5.77
CA THR A 123 -20.65 -15.10 -4.42
C THR A 123 -19.61 -13.98 -4.44
N ILE A 124 -19.77 -13.01 -3.54
CA ILE A 124 -18.78 -11.95 -3.31
C ILE A 124 -17.59 -12.52 -2.53
N LYS A 125 -16.40 -12.44 -3.14
CA LYS A 125 -15.13 -12.90 -2.58
C LYS A 125 -14.19 -11.73 -2.34
N HIS A 126 -13.26 -11.91 -1.41
CA HIS A 126 -12.32 -10.85 -1.04
C HIS A 126 -11.13 -10.80 -2.01
N ALA A 127 -10.73 -9.59 -2.34
CA ALA A 127 -9.50 -9.28 -3.05
C ALA A 127 -8.71 -8.25 -2.25
N THR A 128 -7.39 -8.36 -2.28
CA THR A 128 -6.52 -7.43 -1.56
C THR A 128 -5.35 -7.06 -2.43
N VAL A 129 -4.82 -5.87 -2.19
CA VAL A 129 -3.60 -5.41 -2.84
C VAL A 129 -2.51 -5.44 -1.77
N VAL A 130 -1.47 -6.22 -2.03
CA VAL A 130 -0.33 -6.36 -1.12
C VAL A 130 0.91 -5.74 -1.73
N ARG A 131 1.84 -5.33 -0.87
CA ARG A 131 3.12 -4.83 -1.32
C ARG A 131 4.01 -5.99 -1.81
N GLY A 132 4.30 -5.99 -3.10
CA GLY A 132 5.28 -6.85 -3.75
C GLY A 132 6.70 -6.26 -3.72
N SER A 133 7.62 -6.92 -4.42
CA SER A 133 9.04 -6.50 -4.46
C SER A 133 9.28 -5.25 -5.32
N THR A 134 8.47 -5.03 -6.35
CA THR A 134 8.62 -3.93 -7.32
C THR A 134 7.46 -2.94 -7.32
N GLY A 135 6.36 -3.27 -6.65
CA GLY A 135 5.12 -2.50 -6.69
C GLY A 135 4.02 -3.17 -5.86
N TRP A 136 2.79 -2.81 -6.16
CA TRP A 136 1.59 -3.42 -5.62
C TRP A 136 1.24 -4.67 -6.43
N ASP A 137 0.87 -5.74 -5.75
CA ASP A 137 0.40 -7.00 -6.32
C ASP A 137 -1.07 -7.18 -5.94
N LEU A 138 -1.92 -7.52 -6.90
CA LEU A 138 -3.31 -7.89 -6.64
C LEU A 138 -3.38 -9.37 -6.26
N ILE A 139 -4.11 -9.67 -5.20
CA ILE A 139 -4.43 -11.03 -4.78
C ILE A 139 -5.95 -11.20 -4.76
N LEU A 140 -6.47 -12.05 -5.64
CA LEU A 140 -7.86 -12.52 -5.60
C LEU A 140 -7.90 -13.81 -4.79
N THR A 141 -8.64 -13.82 -3.68
CA THR A 141 -8.76 -15.00 -2.82
C THR A 141 -10.12 -15.66 -3.02
N ALA A 142 -10.13 -17.01 -3.03
CA ALA A 142 -11.35 -17.79 -3.15
C ALA A 142 -12.16 -17.88 -1.84
N GLN A 143 -11.61 -17.39 -0.72
CA GLN A 143 -12.23 -17.49 0.60
C GLN A 143 -13.42 -16.54 0.75
N ASN A 144 -14.57 -17.10 1.11
CA ASN A 144 -15.68 -16.35 1.67
C ASN A 144 -15.26 -15.87 3.07
N THR A 145 -14.98 -14.59 3.23
CA THR A 145 -14.97 -14.00 4.57
C THR A 145 -16.43 -13.83 4.99
N SER A 146 -16.99 -14.82 5.68
CA SER A 146 -18.18 -14.60 6.48
C SER A 146 -17.79 -13.60 7.56
N ILE A 147 -18.14 -12.34 7.38
CA ILE A 147 -18.07 -11.35 8.45
C ILE A 147 -19.09 -11.82 9.50
N SER A 148 -18.63 -12.56 10.51
CA SER A 148 -19.42 -12.77 11.73
C SER A 148 -19.43 -11.42 12.43
N VAL A 149 -20.62 -10.82 12.44
CA VAL A 149 -20.93 -9.68 13.29
C VAL A 149 -21.32 -10.31 14.62
N ASP A 150 -20.38 -10.28 15.58
CA ASP A 150 -20.68 -10.49 17.00
C ASP A 150 -21.02 -9.15 17.65
#